data_AF-A0A743SPW7-F1
#
_entry.id   AF-A0A743SPW7-F1
#
_cell.length_a   1.000
_cell.length_b   1.000
_cell.length_c   1.000
_cell.angle_alpha   90.00
_cell.angle_beta   90.00
_cell.angle_gamma   90.00
#
_symmetry.space_group_name_H-M   'P 1'
#
loop_
_entity.id
_entity.type
_entity.pdbx_description
1 polymer ?
#
loop_
_entity_poly.entity_id
_entity_poly.type
_entity_poly.pdbx_seq_one_letter_code
_entity_poly.pdbx_strand_id
1 'polypeptide(L)'
;MMSERMKQEGRLQGVTPAALWQHRKRGREALRLEMAGDYAAAARAWQHAANRAPHPQWRLFARERARQCRGKKTVIHRQRN
;
A
#
# COMPACT_ATOMS: atom_id res chain seq x y z
N MET A 1 5.08 -22.39 -24.98
CA MET A 1 4.22 -21.77 -23.94
C MET A 1 5.08 -20.98 -22.97
N MET A 2 5.31 -19.67 -23.21
CA MET A 2 6.07 -18.79 -22.29
C MET A 2 5.65 -17.31 -22.50
N SER A 3 4.36 -16.96 -22.46
CA SER A 3 3.98 -15.60 -22.93
C SER A 3 2.88 -14.86 -22.18
N GLU A 4 2.41 -15.37 -21.04
CA GLU A 4 1.46 -14.61 -20.21
C GLU A 4 2.15 -13.78 -19.11
N ARG A 5 3.39 -14.14 -18.72
CA ARG A 5 4.15 -13.39 -17.69
C ARG A 5 4.71 -12.04 -18.18
N MET A 6 5.02 -11.91 -19.47
CA MET A 6 5.59 -10.66 -20.01
C MET A 6 4.54 -9.58 -20.32
N LYS A 7 3.24 -9.91 -20.34
CA LYS A 7 2.18 -8.89 -20.55
C LYS A 7 1.92 -7.99 -19.33
N GLN A 8 2.51 -8.28 -18.18
CA GLN A 8 2.53 -7.35 -17.04
C GLN A 8 3.69 -6.34 -17.10
N GLU A 9 4.76 -6.64 -17.84
CA GLU A 9 5.94 -5.77 -17.94
C GLU A 9 5.68 -4.54 -18.83
N GLY A 10 4.68 -4.60 -19.70
CA GLY A 10 4.23 -3.43 -20.48
C GLY A 10 3.53 -2.33 -19.67
N ARG A 11 3.05 -2.61 -18.43
CA ARG A 11 2.37 -1.59 -17.59
C ARG A 11 3.29 -0.85 -16.63
N LEU A 12 4.58 -1.17 -16.61
CA LEU A 12 5.58 -0.55 -15.73
C LEU A 12 6.74 0.09 -16.52
N GLN A 13 6.51 0.42 -17.80
CA GLN A 13 7.48 1.17 -18.59
C GLN A 13 7.68 2.56 -17.94
N GLY A 14 8.84 2.75 -17.30
CA GLY A 14 9.23 3.98 -16.61
C GLY A 14 9.43 3.85 -15.10
N VAL A 15 9.13 2.70 -14.48
CA VAL A 15 9.41 2.49 -13.05
C VAL A 15 10.71 1.72 -12.86
N THR A 16 11.69 2.35 -12.22
CA THR A 16 12.94 1.67 -11.92
C THR A 16 12.71 0.51 -10.94
N PRO A 17 13.44 -0.61 -11.06
CA PRO A 17 13.36 -1.72 -10.11
C PRO A 17 13.55 -1.27 -8.65
N ALA A 18 14.37 -0.24 -8.43
CA ALA A 18 14.56 0.40 -7.14
C ALA A 18 13.26 1.04 -6.59
N ALA A 19 12.50 1.77 -7.41
CA ALA A 19 11.24 2.37 -6.99
C ALA A 19 10.16 1.32 -6.67
N LEU A 20 10.12 0.22 -7.43
CA LEU A 20 9.28 -0.95 -7.13
C LEU A 20 9.65 -1.55 -5.78
N TRP A 21 10.95 -1.80 -5.53
CA TRP A 21 11.42 -2.37 -4.28
C TRP A 21 11.11 -1.47 -3.08
N GLN A 22 11.34 -0.16 -3.22
CA GLN A 22 11.03 0.83 -2.19
C GLN A 22 9.52 0.88 -1.89
N HIS A 23 8.66 0.80 -2.90
CA HIS A 23 7.23 0.74 -2.68
C HIS A 23 6.82 -0.53 -1.94
N ARG A 24 7.33 -1.70 -2.33
CA ARG A 24 7.06 -2.97 -1.65
C ARG A 24 7.54 -2.96 -0.20
N LYS A 25 8.72 -2.40 0.07
CA LYS A 25 9.26 -2.26 1.43
C LYS A 25 8.32 -1.43 2.31
N ARG A 26 7.89 -0.26 1.83
CA ARG A 26 6.95 0.64 2.53
C ARG A 26 5.58 -0.01 2.75
N GLY A 27 5.09 -0.75 1.74
CA GLY A 27 3.85 -1.51 1.87
C GLY A 27 3.93 -2.60 2.94
N ARG A 28 5.04 -3.34 3.02
CA ARG A 28 5.27 -4.36 4.07
C ARG A 28 5.34 -3.75 5.47
N GLU A 29 5.93 -2.58 5.60
CA GLU A 29 6.00 -1.85 6.88
C GLU A 29 4.61 -1.40 7.34
N ALA A 30 3.81 -0.84 6.42
CA ALA A 30 2.42 -0.49 6.69
C ALA A 30 1.56 -1.73 7.06
N LEU A 31 1.81 -2.87 6.42
CA LEU A 31 1.11 -4.13 6.70
C LEU A 31 1.50 -4.71 8.07
N ARG A 32 2.75 -4.58 8.49
CA ARG A 32 3.19 -4.94 9.85
C ARG A 32 2.45 -4.11 10.91
N LEU A 33 2.25 -2.82 10.66
CA LEU A 33 1.50 -1.94 11.57
C LEU A 33 0.02 -2.31 11.62
N GLU A 34 -0.59 -2.73 10.50
CA GLU A 34 -1.96 -3.27 10.50
C GLU A 34 -2.09 -4.56 11.33
N MET A 35 -1.11 -5.46 11.22
CA MET A 35 -1.08 -6.70 12.01
C MET A 35 -0.84 -6.43 13.50
N ALA A 36 -0.06 -5.41 13.83
CA ALA A 36 0.14 -4.95 15.21
C ALA A 36 -1.10 -4.24 15.81
N GLY A 37 -2.14 -4.01 15.01
CA GLY A 37 -3.36 -3.31 15.46
C GLY A 37 -3.21 -1.79 15.54
N ASP A 38 -2.05 -1.22 15.19
CA ASP A 38 -1.85 0.22 15.11
C ASP A 38 -2.30 0.75 13.74
N TYR A 39 -3.62 0.79 13.57
CA TYR A 39 -4.25 1.27 12.34
C TYR A 39 -3.99 2.76 12.07
N ALA A 40 -3.64 3.55 13.08
CA ALA A 40 -3.30 4.95 12.92
C ALA A 40 -1.92 5.12 12.28
N ALA A 41 -0.91 4.40 12.79
CA ALA A 41 0.41 4.35 12.18
C ALA A 41 0.37 3.68 10.80
N ALA A 42 -0.40 2.59 10.63
CA ALA A 42 -0.59 1.94 9.34
C ALA A 42 -1.18 2.90 8.29
N ALA A 43 -2.20 3.67 8.65
CA ALA A 43 -2.79 4.65 7.73
C ALA A 43 -1.79 5.73 7.29
N ARG A 44 -0.92 6.20 8.21
CA ARG A 44 0.16 7.14 7.86
C ARG A 44 1.20 6.50 6.94
N ALA A 45 1.59 5.26 7.22
CA ALA A 45 2.55 4.52 6.40
C ALA A 45 2.01 4.26 4.97
N TRP A 46 0.73 3.89 4.83
CA TRP A 46 0.07 3.76 3.53
C TRP A 46 -0.06 5.09 2.80
N GLN A 47 -0.39 6.19 3.49
CA GLN A 47 -0.45 7.52 2.90
C GLN A 47 0.94 7.95 2.37
N HIS A 48 1.99 7.67 3.14
CA HIS A 48 3.37 7.96 2.75
C HIS A 48 3.83 7.08 1.57
N ALA A 49 3.44 5.81 1.55
CA ALA A 49 3.66 4.92 0.41
C ALA A 49 2.96 5.44 -0.85
N ALA A 50 1.72 5.93 -0.74
CA ALA A 50 0.99 6.53 -1.84
C ALA A 50 1.68 7.80 -2.36
N ASN A 51 2.16 8.69 -1.48
CA ASN A 51 2.77 9.94 -1.91
C ASN A 51 4.07 9.72 -2.69
N ARG A 52 4.81 8.65 -2.40
CA ARG A 52 6.07 8.30 -3.07
C ARG A 52 5.91 7.26 -4.19
N ALA A 53 4.69 6.83 -4.51
CA ALA A 53 4.48 5.86 -5.55
C ALA A 53 4.57 6.55 -6.93
N PRO A 54 5.42 6.05 -7.85
CA PRO A 54 5.57 6.64 -9.18
C PRO A 54 4.34 6.38 -10.07
N HIS A 55 3.55 5.34 -9.78
CA HIS A 55 2.42 4.95 -10.62
C HIS A 55 1.07 5.34 -9.99
N PRO A 56 0.13 5.91 -10.76
CA PRO A 56 -1.19 6.31 -10.25
C PRO A 56 -1.99 5.15 -9.66
N GLN A 57 -1.91 3.93 -10.23
CA GLN A 57 -2.60 2.75 -9.67
C GLN A 57 -2.06 2.36 -8.28
N TRP A 58 -0.75 2.47 -8.08
CA TRP A 58 -0.12 2.19 -6.78
C TRP A 58 -0.51 3.23 -5.73
N ARG A 59 -0.61 4.50 -6.17
CA ARG A 59 -1.16 5.60 -5.40
C ARG A 59 -2.59 5.33 -4.92
N LEU A 60 -3.46 4.90 -5.84
CA LEU A 60 -4.86 4.57 -5.53
C LEU A 60 -4.95 3.42 -4.55
N PHE A 61 -4.23 2.32 -4.81
CA PHE A 61 -4.19 1.16 -3.91
C PHE A 61 -3.74 1.55 -2.49
N ALA A 62 -2.64 2.28 -2.37
CA ALA A 62 -2.13 2.70 -1.06
C ALA A 62 -3.09 3.70 -0.36
N ARG A 63 -3.77 4.57 -1.10
CA ARG A 63 -4.80 5.47 -0.54
C ARG A 63 -6.02 4.71 -0.03
N GLU A 64 -6.46 3.71 -0.77
CA GLU A 64 -7.61 2.88 -0.39
C GLU A 64 -7.30 2.09 0.89
N ARG A 65 -6.10 1.52 0.99
CA ARG A 65 -5.62 0.86 2.22
C ARG A 65 -5.51 1.83 3.39
N ALA A 66 -5.03 3.06 3.18
CA ALA A 66 -5.03 4.09 4.21
C ALA A 66 -6.45 4.43 4.71
N ARG A 67 -7.43 4.54 3.80
CA ARG A 67 -8.85 4.75 4.16
C ARG A 67 -9.41 3.56 4.94
N GLN A 68 -9.11 2.34 4.51
CA GLN A 68 -9.57 1.13 5.20
C GLN A 68 -8.98 1.02 6.61
N CYS A 69 -7.71 1.36 6.81
CA CYS A 69 -7.11 1.44 8.14
C CYS A 69 -7.81 2.49 9.02
N ARG A 70 -8.13 3.67 8.48
CA ARG A 70 -8.89 4.69 9.21
C ARG A 70 -10.30 4.21 9.56
N GLY A 71 -10.97 3.48 8.67
CA GLY A 71 -12.27 2.85 8.92
C GLY A 71 -12.19 1.75 9.99
N LYS A 72 -11.14 0.93 9.98
CA LYS A 72 -10.91 -0.08 11.02
C LYS A 72 -10.63 0.53 12.39
N LYS A 73 -9.88 1.65 12.45
CA LYS A 73 -9.73 2.45 13.67
C LYS A 73 -11.11 2.83 14.25
N THR A 74 -12.02 3.30 13.40
CA THR A 74 -13.36 3.71 13.85
C THR A 74 -14.24 2.52 14.30
N VAL A 75 -14.14 1.36 13.65
CA VAL A 75 -14.91 0.17 14.05
C VAL A 75 -14.39 -0.42 15.38
N ILE A 76 -13.07 -0.49 15.56
CA ILE A 76 -12.47 -1.05 16.77
C ILE A 76 -12.66 -0.13 17.99
N HIS A 77 -12.64 1.19 17.81
CA HIS A 77 -13.03 2.12 18.88
C HIS A 77 -14.49 1.93 19.29
N ARG A 78 -15.39 1.64 18.34
CA ARG A 78 -16.81 1.46 18.60
C ARG A 78 -17.15 0.14 19.29
N GLN A 79 -16.28 -0.88 19.21
CA GLN A 79 -16.43 -2.16 19.91
C GLN A 79 -15.80 -2.17 21.32
N ARG A 80 -15.04 -1.14 21.69
CA ARG A 80 -14.39 -1.01 23.00
C ARG A 80 -15.11 -0.08 23.97
N ASN A 81 -16.29 0.43 23.60
CA ASN A 81 -17.07 1.37 24.39
C ASN A 81 -18.44 0.77 24.72
#